data_AF-A0A3A4A868-F1
#
_entry.id   AF-A0A3A4A868-F1
#
_cell.length_a   1.000
_cell.length_b   1.000
_cell.length_c   1.000
_cell.angle_alpha   90.00
_cell.angle_beta   90.00
_cell.angle_gamma   90.00
#
_symmetry.space_group_name_H-M   'P 1'
#
loop_
_entity.id
_entity.type
_entity.pdbx_description
1 polymer ?
#
loop_
_entity_poly.entity_id
_entity_poly.type
_entity_poly.pdbx_seq_one_letter_code
_entity_poly.pdbx_strand_id
1 'polypeptide(L)'
;MPAARPTRRQTVPLTPLYQHAGLVLVRATTDPGDLHPPRFDLSDPAAIAQEGLAWLTKLWSRSDVRRALTLASPALAARAGRLVDPDAGPATITDVRRAIMSSAAYLLRWQRRPTPFGLFAGLAAAAIGPATATIGTSHEPRVRPDAEWLTRLIDQIEQDRHLRERLAVVADNTGVVRGGRLIVARCAPLGSRTAGPLSEVHVRLSPPVRYALDAAATPIVFEVLAAQMVARFPGADPAALHDILHGLIDHSVLITSLRPPMTAPDPCATSSPPPAPPAASSSTEVRSGLPGCMERPCERVGLAEASEPIWILGLPLHPCRGERAAVRGPRRHQGRHPLHEPRAVQLVHEAHPGILHPAGRLARSPTTSTCEHRPAVSHGGASFFSLPGRHS
;
A
#
# COMPACT_ATOMS: atom_id res chain seq x y z
N MET A 1 75.06 -0.19 -23.14
CA MET A 1 74.10 0.54 -22.29
C MET A 1 72.85 0.86 -23.10
N PRO A 2 71.69 0.23 -22.83
CA PRO A 2 70.44 0.62 -23.46
C PRO A 2 69.67 1.62 -22.59
N ALA A 3 69.12 2.64 -23.24
CA ALA A 3 68.38 3.75 -22.63
C ALA A 3 67.11 3.28 -21.90
N ALA A 4 66.92 3.79 -20.68
CA ALA A 4 65.73 3.53 -19.87
C ALA A 4 64.48 4.14 -20.52
N ARG A 5 63.45 3.32 -20.75
CA ARG A 5 62.09 3.78 -21.11
C ARG A 5 61.45 4.47 -19.90
N PRO A 6 60.87 5.67 -20.05
CA PRO A 6 60.09 6.26 -18.97
C PRO A 6 58.72 5.58 -18.87
N THR A 7 58.55 4.67 -17.91
CA THR A 7 57.22 4.20 -17.49
C THR A 7 56.68 5.11 -16.40
N ARG A 8 56.00 6.19 -16.80
CA ARG A 8 55.07 6.89 -15.93
C ARG A 8 53.74 6.99 -16.67
N ARG A 9 52.88 5.97 -16.49
CA ARG A 9 51.45 6.13 -16.80
C ARG A 9 50.95 7.27 -15.92
N GLN A 10 50.75 8.44 -16.51
CA GLN A 10 50.05 9.54 -15.87
C GLN A 10 48.63 9.04 -15.57
N THR A 11 48.35 8.77 -14.29
CA THR A 11 46.98 8.64 -13.80
C THR A 11 46.36 10.02 -13.91
N VAL A 12 45.63 10.26 -15.01
CA VAL A 12 44.77 11.44 -15.13
C VAL A 12 43.77 11.37 -13.97
N PRO A 13 43.66 12.41 -13.12
CA PRO A 13 42.66 12.44 -12.07
C PRO A 13 41.28 12.39 -12.75
N LEU A 14 40.54 11.30 -12.50
CA LEU A 14 39.18 11.18 -12.99
C LEU A 14 38.32 12.18 -12.19
N THR A 15 37.87 13.25 -12.85
CA THR A 15 36.83 14.10 -12.28
C THR A 15 35.58 13.25 -12.08
N PRO A 16 35.03 13.17 -10.86
CA PRO A 16 33.86 12.35 -10.61
C PRO A 16 32.67 12.91 -11.41
N LEU A 17 32.12 12.09 -12.31
CA LEU A 17 30.92 12.44 -13.10
C LEU A 17 29.67 12.60 -12.23
N TYR A 18 29.70 12.06 -11.01
CA TYR A 18 28.63 12.15 -10.02
C TYR A 18 29.19 12.62 -8.69
N GLN A 19 28.56 13.62 -8.11
CA GLN A 19 28.82 14.08 -6.76
C GLN A 19 27.69 13.60 -5.85
N HIS A 20 28.03 13.02 -4.71
CA HIS A 20 27.04 12.63 -3.72
C HIS A 20 26.47 13.88 -3.01
N ALA A 21 25.21 13.81 -2.57
CA ALA A 21 24.56 14.89 -1.82
C ALA A 21 25.11 15.06 -0.38
N GLY A 22 26.05 14.21 0.05
CA GLY A 22 26.65 14.26 1.39
C GLY A 22 25.87 13.50 2.46
N LEU A 23 24.71 12.94 2.10
CA LEU A 23 23.85 12.14 2.97
C LEU A 23 23.64 10.74 2.38
N VAL A 24 23.73 9.72 3.22
CA VAL A 24 23.36 8.34 2.94
C VAL A 24 22.38 7.84 3.99
N LEU A 25 21.58 6.87 3.58
CA LEU A 25 20.69 6.15 4.47
C LEU A 25 21.35 4.82 4.84
N VAL A 26 21.76 4.68 6.09
CA VAL A 26 22.27 3.42 6.63
C VAL A 26 21.09 2.56 7.01
N ARG A 27 21.12 1.31 6.55
CA ARG A 27 20.18 0.27 6.94
C ARG A 27 20.96 -0.79 7.67
N ALA A 28 20.53 -1.14 8.86
CA ALA A 28 21.24 -2.12 9.66
C ALA A 28 20.28 -2.95 10.50
N THR A 29 20.75 -4.13 10.89
CA THR A 29 20.04 -4.99 11.81
C THR A 29 20.03 -4.35 13.19
N THR A 30 18.93 -4.56 13.92
CA THR A 30 18.77 -4.13 15.31
C THR A 30 18.84 -5.34 16.23
N ASP A 31 19.70 -6.31 15.86
CA ASP A 31 19.85 -7.58 16.56
C ASP A 31 20.27 -7.30 18.02
N PRO A 32 19.46 -7.72 19.00
CA PRO A 32 19.77 -7.52 20.41
C PRO A 32 20.93 -8.39 20.91
N GLY A 33 21.49 -9.27 20.06
CA GLY A 33 22.53 -10.20 20.44
C GLY A 33 21.98 -11.45 21.14
N ASP A 34 22.86 -12.44 21.31
CA ASP A 34 22.57 -13.72 22.00
C ASP A 34 21.36 -14.48 21.42
N LEU A 35 21.10 -14.30 20.14
CA LEU A 35 20.11 -15.06 19.40
C LEU A 35 20.77 -16.30 18.80
N HIS A 36 20.29 -17.48 19.18
CA HIS A 36 20.86 -18.74 18.72
C HIS A 36 19.80 -19.54 17.95
N PRO A 37 19.99 -19.77 16.64
CA PRO A 37 19.18 -20.72 15.88
C PRO A 37 19.21 -22.13 16.52
N PRO A 38 18.17 -22.96 16.28
CA PRO A 38 18.11 -24.31 16.83
C PRO A 38 19.31 -25.15 16.36
N ARG A 39 19.85 -25.98 17.26
CA ARG A 39 21.03 -26.85 17.01
C ARG A 39 20.73 -28.35 17.09
N PHE A 40 19.46 -28.71 17.21
CA PHE A 40 18.98 -30.09 17.26
C PHE A 40 18.42 -30.53 15.90
N ASP A 41 18.23 -31.83 15.70
CA ASP A 41 17.66 -32.35 14.47
C ASP A 41 16.16 -32.01 14.36
N LEU A 42 15.81 -31.21 13.36
CA LEU A 42 14.43 -30.85 13.06
C LEU A 42 13.66 -31.97 12.36
N SER A 43 14.28 -33.10 12.06
CA SER A 43 13.64 -34.28 11.46
C SER A 43 13.20 -35.31 12.50
N ASP A 44 13.80 -35.29 13.69
CA ASP A 44 13.48 -36.19 14.79
C ASP A 44 12.31 -35.65 15.65
N PRO A 45 11.16 -36.37 15.71
CA PRO A 45 10.04 -36.00 16.57
C PRO A 45 10.37 -35.88 18.05
N ALA A 46 11.29 -36.71 18.57
CA ALA A 46 11.66 -36.70 19.99
C ALA A 46 12.48 -35.45 20.33
N ALA A 47 13.49 -35.13 19.52
CA ALA A 47 14.24 -33.88 19.62
C ALA A 47 13.34 -32.64 19.50
N ILE A 48 12.36 -32.63 18.58
CA ILE A 48 11.39 -31.53 18.46
C ILE A 48 10.58 -31.36 19.75
N ALA A 49 10.09 -32.46 20.33
CA ALA A 49 9.24 -32.43 21.51
C ALA A 49 9.98 -31.90 22.74
N GLN A 50 11.24 -32.31 22.94
CA GLN A 50 12.01 -31.98 24.14
C GLN A 50 12.89 -30.74 23.92
N GLU A 51 13.89 -30.84 23.05
CA GLU A 51 14.86 -29.76 22.81
C GLU A 51 14.22 -28.59 22.08
N GLY A 52 13.33 -28.87 21.14
CA GLY A 52 12.64 -27.86 20.36
C GLY A 52 11.70 -27.00 21.18
N LEU A 53 10.91 -27.62 22.06
CA LEU A 53 10.04 -26.88 22.95
C LEU A 53 10.83 -26.08 23.98
N ALA A 54 11.88 -26.67 24.58
CA ALA A 54 12.77 -25.95 25.50
C ALA A 54 13.43 -24.73 24.83
N TRP A 55 13.88 -24.88 23.58
CA TRP A 55 14.43 -23.79 22.79
C TRP A 55 13.39 -22.70 22.53
N LEU A 56 12.16 -23.07 22.14
CA LEU A 56 11.09 -22.12 21.88
C LEU A 56 10.68 -21.36 23.15
N THR A 57 10.56 -22.05 24.28
CA THR A 57 10.28 -21.46 25.59
C THR A 57 11.36 -20.47 26.00
N LYS A 58 12.64 -20.84 25.87
CA LYS A 58 13.77 -19.93 26.13
C LYS A 58 13.76 -18.72 25.20
N LEU A 59 13.43 -18.91 23.93
CA LEU A 59 13.35 -17.81 22.99
C LEU A 59 12.18 -16.86 23.32
N TRP A 60 11.02 -17.42 23.64
CA TRP A 60 9.79 -16.68 23.91
C TRP A 60 9.80 -15.94 25.25
N SER A 61 10.64 -16.36 26.20
CA SER A 61 10.83 -15.66 27.47
C SER A 61 11.45 -14.27 27.26
N ARG A 62 12.22 -14.08 26.18
CA ARG A 62 12.81 -12.77 25.86
C ARG A 62 11.76 -11.79 25.32
N SER A 63 11.64 -10.63 25.99
CA SER A 63 10.63 -9.63 25.66
C SER A 63 10.86 -8.94 24.31
N ASP A 64 12.11 -8.74 23.92
CA ASP A 64 12.51 -8.18 22.62
C ASP A 64 12.05 -9.08 21.46
N VAL A 65 12.28 -10.39 21.57
CA VAL A 65 11.87 -11.39 20.58
C VAL A 65 10.35 -11.48 20.51
N ARG A 66 9.68 -11.57 21.66
CA ARG A 66 8.21 -11.62 21.72
C ARG A 66 7.58 -10.39 21.08
N ARG A 67 8.13 -9.20 21.31
CA ARG A 67 7.68 -7.95 20.66
C ARG A 67 7.89 -7.99 19.15
N ALA A 68 9.10 -8.31 18.68
CA ALA A 68 9.40 -8.32 17.25
C ALA A 68 8.61 -9.37 16.47
N LEU A 69 8.41 -10.57 17.04
CA LEU A 69 7.61 -11.61 16.41
C LEU A 69 6.12 -11.29 16.42
N THR A 70 5.58 -10.74 17.51
CA THR A 70 4.18 -10.26 17.55
C THR A 70 3.94 -9.25 16.44
N LEU A 71 4.87 -8.32 16.27
CA LEU A 71 4.82 -7.28 15.24
C LEU A 71 4.86 -7.83 13.81
N ALA A 72 5.78 -8.75 13.53
CA ALA A 72 5.95 -9.27 12.17
C ALA A 72 4.93 -10.35 11.80
N SER A 73 4.48 -11.14 12.78
CA SER A 73 3.59 -12.27 12.56
C SER A 73 2.75 -12.56 13.81
N PRO A 74 1.60 -11.87 13.97
CA PRO A 74 0.69 -12.11 15.09
C PRO A 74 0.25 -13.57 15.22
N ALA A 75 0.06 -14.27 14.10
CA ALA A 75 -0.31 -15.68 14.08
C ALA A 75 0.81 -16.60 14.61
N LEU A 76 2.07 -16.33 14.27
CA LEU A 76 3.22 -17.06 14.83
C LEU A 76 3.37 -16.77 16.31
N ALA A 77 3.23 -15.51 16.73
CA ALA A 77 3.30 -15.10 18.11
C ALA A 77 2.23 -15.78 18.97
N ALA A 78 0.97 -15.78 18.52
CA ALA A 78 -0.11 -16.48 19.20
C ALA A 78 0.14 -17.99 19.28
N ARG A 79 0.70 -18.60 18.21
CA ARG A 79 1.08 -20.01 18.22
C ARG A 79 2.21 -20.29 19.21
N ALA A 80 3.28 -19.51 19.18
CA ALA A 80 4.41 -19.66 20.10
C ALA A 80 3.96 -19.50 21.56
N GLY A 81 3.14 -18.49 21.85
CA GLY A 81 2.54 -18.27 23.17
C GLY A 81 1.74 -19.48 23.67
N ARG A 82 0.87 -20.06 22.84
CA ARG A 82 0.14 -21.29 23.21
C ARG A 82 1.05 -22.50 23.41
N LEU A 83 2.10 -22.64 22.61
CA LEU A 83 2.98 -23.81 22.69
C LEU A 83 3.82 -23.82 23.97
N VAL A 84 4.17 -22.66 24.50
CA VAL A 84 5.02 -22.54 25.70
C VAL A 84 4.21 -22.37 26.99
N ASP A 85 2.89 -22.22 26.87
CA ASP A 85 1.96 -22.14 27.99
C ASP A 85 1.73 -23.55 28.56
N PRO A 86 2.10 -23.81 29.84
CA PRO A 86 1.94 -25.13 30.45
C PRO A 86 0.48 -25.55 30.61
N ASP A 87 -0.45 -24.58 30.65
CA ASP A 87 -1.88 -24.84 30.80
C ASP A 87 -2.60 -25.01 29.45
N ALA A 88 -1.88 -24.82 28.34
CA ALA A 88 -2.43 -25.07 27.01
C ALA A 88 -2.56 -26.57 26.75
N GLY A 89 -3.62 -26.94 26.02
CA GLY A 89 -3.86 -28.32 25.60
C GLY A 89 -2.73 -28.90 24.74
N PRO A 90 -2.76 -30.22 24.47
CA PRO A 90 -1.67 -30.93 23.81
C PRO A 90 -1.34 -30.35 22.43
N ALA A 91 -0.06 -30.05 22.21
CA ALA A 91 0.46 -29.58 20.94
C ALA A 91 0.88 -30.74 20.03
N THR A 92 0.62 -30.61 18.72
CA THR A 92 1.14 -31.58 17.75
C THR A 92 2.62 -31.30 17.46
N ILE A 93 3.42 -32.35 17.23
CA ILE A 93 4.83 -32.22 16.83
C ILE A 93 4.98 -31.36 15.57
N THR A 94 4.04 -31.48 14.63
CA THR A 94 4.01 -30.67 13.40
C THR A 94 3.87 -29.18 13.70
N ASP A 95 3.02 -28.80 14.66
CA ASP A 95 2.84 -27.40 15.05
C ASP A 95 4.06 -26.84 15.76
N VAL A 96 4.68 -27.63 16.66
CA VAL A 96 5.94 -27.29 17.34
C VAL A 96 7.04 -27.07 16.31
N ARG A 97 7.25 -28.03 15.39
CA ARG A 97 8.24 -27.92 14.31
C ARG A 97 8.03 -26.67 13.46
N ARG A 98 6.78 -26.38 13.05
CA ARG A 98 6.45 -25.20 12.24
C ARG A 98 6.75 -23.90 12.99
N ALA A 99 6.43 -23.83 14.27
CA ALA A 99 6.74 -22.67 15.11
C ALA A 99 8.24 -22.46 15.27
N ILE A 100 9.00 -23.53 15.51
CA ILE A 100 10.47 -23.49 15.60
C ILE A 100 11.08 -23.00 14.30
N MET A 101 10.74 -23.62 13.17
CA MET A 101 11.29 -23.24 11.86
C MET A 101 10.97 -21.78 11.51
N SER A 102 9.73 -21.35 11.75
CA SER A 102 9.33 -19.97 11.47
C SER A 102 10.07 -18.98 12.37
N SER A 103 10.22 -19.29 13.66
CA SER A 103 10.94 -18.44 14.61
C SER A 103 12.43 -18.37 14.24
N ALA A 104 13.06 -19.50 13.92
CA ALA A 104 14.45 -19.57 13.47
C ALA A 104 14.69 -18.73 12.20
N ALA A 105 13.76 -18.77 11.24
CA ALA A 105 13.83 -17.94 10.04
C ALA A 105 13.80 -16.44 10.38
N TYR A 106 13.00 -16.02 11.36
CA TYR A 106 12.98 -14.63 11.84
C TYR A 106 14.27 -14.24 12.58
N LEU A 107 14.87 -15.14 13.38
CA LEU A 107 16.17 -14.86 14.02
C LEU A 107 17.28 -14.69 12.99
N LEU A 108 17.37 -15.61 12.02
CA LEU A 108 18.33 -15.51 10.93
C LEU A 108 18.13 -14.25 10.10
N ARG A 109 16.88 -13.83 9.88
CA ARG A 109 16.55 -12.55 9.26
C ARG A 109 17.09 -11.39 10.11
N TRP A 110 16.82 -11.39 11.42
CA TRP A 110 17.28 -10.35 12.34
C TRP A 110 18.79 -10.18 12.28
N GLN A 111 19.52 -11.29 12.27
CA GLN A 111 20.99 -11.29 12.28
C GLN A 111 21.62 -10.86 10.96
N ARG A 112 20.97 -11.16 9.82
CA ARG A 112 21.66 -11.15 8.52
C ARG A 112 21.07 -10.20 7.49
N ARG A 113 19.84 -9.71 7.68
CA ARG A 113 19.12 -8.97 6.65
C ARG A 113 18.85 -7.52 7.06
N PRO A 114 19.62 -6.54 6.56
CA PRO A 114 19.46 -5.12 6.89
C PRO A 114 18.29 -4.45 6.13
N THR A 115 17.25 -5.20 5.75
CA THR A 115 16.08 -4.61 5.08
C THR A 115 15.08 -4.15 6.13
N PRO A 116 14.78 -2.84 6.24
CA PRO A 116 13.88 -2.29 7.26
C PRO A 116 12.55 -3.03 7.28
N PHE A 117 12.23 -3.61 8.43
CA PHE A 117 11.02 -4.39 8.62
C PHE A 117 10.74 -4.54 10.11
N GLY A 118 9.70 -3.86 10.59
CA GLY A 118 9.32 -3.87 11.99
C GLY A 118 10.51 -3.54 12.89
N LEU A 119 10.75 -4.39 13.90
CA LEU A 119 11.84 -4.24 14.87
C LEU A 119 13.12 -4.99 14.49
N PHE A 120 13.21 -5.59 13.30
CA PHE A 120 14.35 -6.43 12.89
C PHE A 120 15.52 -5.63 12.28
N ALA A 121 15.22 -4.48 11.70
CA ALA A 121 16.20 -3.62 11.06
C ALA A 121 15.72 -2.17 11.07
N GLY A 122 16.67 -1.25 11.25
CA GLY A 122 16.43 0.18 11.37
C GLY A 122 17.01 0.99 10.24
N LEU A 123 16.74 2.29 10.33
CA LEU A 123 17.22 3.32 9.41
C LEU A 123 17.93 4.40 10.22
N ALA A 124 19.06 4.87 9.72
CA ALA A 124 19.76 6.04 10.26
C ALA A 124 20.27 6.91 9.12
N ALA A 125 20.15 8.22 9.31
CA ALA A 125 20.82 9.20 8.47
C ALA A 125 22.31 9.23 8.84
N ALA A 126 23.13 9.42 7.83
CA ALA A 126 24.55 9.20 7.90
C ALA A 126 25.19 10.05 6.80
N ALA A 127 26.38 10.61 6.99
CA ALA A 127 26.98 11.45 5.97
C ALA A 127 28.08 10.67 5.18
N ILE A 128 28.80 11.28 4.22
CA ILE A 128 29.96 10.64 3.50
C ILE A 128 31.36 11.27 3.80
N GLY A 129 32.35 10.47 4.26
CA GLY A 129 33.59 10.94 4.92
C GLY A 129 34.35 9.82 5.70
N PRO A 130 35.62 10.05 6.12
CA PRO A 130 36.44 9.04 6.81
C PRO A 130 36.05 8.90 8.29
N ALA A 131 35.50 7.75 8.69
CA ALA A 131 35.17 7.45 10.08
C ALA A 131 35.02 5.94 10.34
N THR A 132 35.14 5.56 11.61
CA THR A 132 34.68 4.27 12.14
C THR A 132 33.48 4.52 13.03
N ALA A 133 32.39 3.79 12.83
CA ALA A 133 31.17 3.97 13.61
C ALA A 133 30.63 2.63 14.11
N THR A 134 29.99 2.68 15.28
CA THR A 134 29.30 1.56 15.90
C THR A 134 27.81 1.84 15.94
N ILE A 135 27.00 0.81 15.72
CA ILE A 135 25.56 0.91 15.84
C ILE A 135 25.21 0.79 17.32
N GLY A 136 24.62 1.86 17.89
CA GLY A 136 24.12 1.85 19.27
C GLY A 136 22.84 1.02 19.44
N THR A 137 22.39 0.84 20.68
CA THR A 137 21.22 0.01 21.03
C THR A 137 19.94 0.80 21.31
N SER A 138 20.02 2.14 21.38
CA SER A 138 18.91 3.05 21.67
C SER A 138 18.01 3.29 20.45
N HIS A 139 17.39 2.23 19.93
CA HIS A 139 16.54 2.29 18.75
C HIS A 139 15.11 2.77 19.09
N GLU A 140 14.64 3.84 18.45
CA GLU A 140 13.28 4.37 18.66
C GLU A 140 12.27 3.87 17.62
N PRO A 141 11.21 3.14 18.02
CA PRO A 141 10.15 2.72 17.11
C PRO A 141 9.22 3.89 16.74
N ARG A 142 9.07 4.17 15.44
CA ARG A 142 8.02 5.04 14.89
C ARG A 142 6.89 4.20 14.33
N VAL A 143 5.72 4.29 14.95
CA VAL A 143 4.55 3.47 14.62
C VAL A 143 3.62 4.24 13.69
N ARG A 144 3.04 3.53 12.71
CA ARG A 144 1.89 3.99 11.93
C ARG A 144 0.75 2.98 11.99
N PRO A 145 -0.52 3.44 11.89
CA PRO A 145 -1.64 2.52 11.75
C PRO A 145 -1.49 1.70 10.47
N ASP A 146 -2.00 0.46 10.50
CA ASP A 146 -2.09 -0.33 9.28
C ASP A 146 -3.02 0.37 8.28
N ALA A 147 -2.56 0.52 7.04
CA ALA A 147 -3.29 1.30 6.03
C ALA A 147 -4.61 0.63 5.64
N GLU A 148 -4.65 -0.70 5.61
CA GLU A 148 -5.87 -1.45 5.31
C GLU A 148 -6.88 -1.34 6.46
N TRP A 149 -6.42 -1.51 7.71
CA TRP A 149 -7.25 -1.27 8.90
C TRP A 149 -7.80 0.16 8.94
N LEU A 150 -6.96 1.18 8.72
CA LEU A 150 -7.37 2.58 8.72
C LEU A 150 -8.39 2.84 7.61
N THR A 151 -8.17 2.30 6.40
CA THR A 151 -9.12 2.48 5.29
C THR A 151 -10.46 1.81 5.61
N ARG A 152 -10.48 0.62 6.22
CA ARG A 152 -11.72 -0.03 6.68
C ARG A 152 -12.47 0.79 7.73
N LEU A 153 -11.74 1.38 8.68
CA LEU A 153 -12.33 2.26 9.68
C LEU A 153 -12.94 3.51 9.04
N ILE A 154 -12.22 4.14 8.10
CA ILE A 154 -12.74 5.29 7.35
C ILE A 154 -13.98 4.88 6.55
N ASP A 155 -13.96 3.75 5.85
CA ASP A 155 -15.11 3.24 5.09
C ASP A 155 -16.34 3.02 6.00
N GLN A 156 -16.15 2.61 7.26
CA GLN A 156 -17.24 2.48 8.24
C GLN A 156 -17.78 3.84 8.69
N ILE A 157 -16.90 4.80 8.99
CA ILE A 157 -17.29 6.16 9.40
C ILE A 157 -18.01 6.86 8.23
N GLU A 158 -17.52 6.68 7.01
CA GLU A 158 -18.14 7.21 5.81
C GLU A 158 -19.51 6.57 5.55
N GLN A 159 -19.95 5.48 6.18
CA GLN A 159 -21.33 4.98 5.99
C GLN A 159 -22.39 5.91 6.61
N ASP A 160 -22.01 6.74 7.58
CA ASP A 160 -22.92 7.70 8.22
C ASP A 160 -23.03 8.98 7.36
N ARG A 161 -24.20 9.16 6.74
CA ARG A 161 -24.49 10.34 5.90
C ARG A 161 -24.48 11.65 6.69
N HIS A 162 -24.89 11.64 7.96
CA HIS A 162 -24.87 12.85 8.79
C HIS A 162 -23.44 13.27 9.15
N LEU A 163 -22.51 12.32 9.25
CA LEU A 163 -21.10 12.65 9.40
C LEU A 163 -20.53 13.22 8.11
N ARG A 164 -20.87 12.64 6.94
CA ARG A 164 -20.41 13.16 5.63
C ARG A 164 -20.74 14.64 5.43
N GLU A 165 -21.93 15.06 5.86
CA GLU A 165 -22.42 16.44 5.73
C GLU A 165 -21.47 17.48 6.36
N ARG A 166 -20.71 17.07 7.39
CA ARG A 166 -19.78 17.93 8.12
C ARG A 166 -18.34 17.87 7.61
N LEU A 167 -18.04 16.98 6.66
CA LEU A 167 -16.69 16.77 6.14
C LEU A 167 -16.40 17.70 4.96
N ALA A 168 -15.12 18.06 4.81
CA ALA A 168 -14.66 18.62 3.55
C ALA A 168 -14.55 17.50 2.51
N VAL A 169 -14.97 17.79 1.29
CA VAL A 169 -14.87 16.92 0.13
C VAL A 169 -14.07 17.60 -0.97
N VAL A 170 -13.32 16.80 -1.73
CA VAL A 170 -12.57 17.24 -2.90
C VAL A 170 -12.81 16.26 -4.04
N ALA A 171 -12.90 16.75 -5.27
CA ALA A 171 -13.05 15.90 -6.45
C ALA A 171 -11.77 15.09 -6.68
N ASP A 172 -11.94 13.81 -7.03
CA ASP A 172 -10.84 12.98 -7.49
C ASP A 172 -10.29 13.53 -8.82
N ASN A 173 -9.04 13.99 -8.78
CA ASN A 173 -8.35 14.59 -9.92
C ASN A 173 -7.78 13.56 -10.92
N THR A 174 -7.96 12.27 -10.67
CA THR A 174 -7.53 11.19 -11.58
C THR A 174 -8.59 10.83 -12.63
N GLY A 175 -9.81 11.35 -12.48
CA GLY A 175 -10.92 11.09 -13.38
C GLY A 175 -10.70 11.65 -14.79
N VAL A 176 -11.23 10.95 -15.80
CA VAL A 176 -11.16 11.36 -17.21
C VAL A 176 -12.57 11.48 -17.78
N VAL A 177 -12.87 12.59 -18.44
CA VAL A 177 -14.16 12.77 -19.14
C VAL A 177 -14.09 12.16 -20.54
N ARG A 178 -14.99 11.22 -20.85
CA ARG A 178 -15.17 10.62 -22.18
C ARG A 178 -16.65 10.44 -22.50
N GLY A 179 -17.08 10.88 -23.69
CA GLY A 179 -18.45 10.69 -24.16
C GLY A 179 -19.54 11.22 -23.21
N GLY A 180 -19.28 12.35 -22.54
CA GLY A 180 -20.20 12.93 -21.55
C GLY A 180 -20.28 12.18 -20.21
N ARG A 181 -19.30 11.32 -19.92
CA ARG A 181 -19.19 10.59 -18.65
C ARG A 181 -17.83 10.84 -18.01
N LEU A 182 -17.79 10.96 -16.69
CA LEU A 182 -16.57 10.88 -15.92
C LEU A 182 -16.23 9.40 -15.69
N ILE A 183 -14.99 9.03 -15.96
CA ILE A 183 -14.45 7.69 -15.72
C ILE A 183 -13.39 7.82 -14.62
N VAL A 184 -13.59 7.15 -13.49
CA VAL A 184 -12.65 7.11 -12.37
C VAL A 184 -12.20 5.67 -12.15
N ALA A 185 -10.89 5.47 -11.99
CA ALA A 185 -10.34 4.17 -11.66
C ALA A 185 -10.50 3.92 -10.16
N ARG A 186 -11.19 2.84 -9.81
CA ARG A 186 -11.41 2.41 -8.44
C ARG A 186 -10.55 1.18 -8.15
N CYS A 187 -9.87 1.22 -7.02
CA CYS A 187 -9.16 0.04 -6.52
C CYS A 187 -10.17 -1.04 -6.13
N ALA A 188 -9.79 -2.31 -6.29
CA ALA A 188 -10.58 -3.42 -5.78
C ALA A 188 -10.88 -3.22 -4.28
N PRO A 189 -12.07 -3.61 -3.80
CA PRO A 189 -12.40 -3.55 -2.37
C PRO A 189 -11.32 -4.22 -1.51
N LEU A 190 -11.15 -3.70 -0.29
CA LEU A 190 -10.22 -4.24 0.71
C LEU A 190 -10.56 -5.72 1.01
N GLY A 191 -9.55 -6.52 1.32
CA GLY A 191 -9.71 -7.97 1.55
C GLY A 191 -9.73 -8.85 0.28
N SER A 192 -9.64 -8.27 -0.92
CA SER A 192 -9.43 -9.07 -2.13
C SER A 192 -8.07 -9.78 -2.07
N ARG A 193 -8.07 -11.12 -2.20
CA ARG A 193 -6.87 -11.99 -2.10
C ARG A 193 -5.79 -11.69 -3.15
N THR A 194 -6.13 -10.89 -4.14
CA THR A 194 -5.25 -10.40 -5.21
C THR A 194 -5.59 -8.93 -5.40
N ALA A 195 -4.58 -8.10 -5.72
CA ALA A 195 -4.84 -6.80 -6.32
C ALA A 195 -5.65 -7.05 -7.59
N GLY A 196 -6.98 -6.93 -7.46
CA GLY A 196 -7.90 -7.18 -8.57
C GLY A 196 -7.63 -6.16 -9.67
N PRO A 197 -8.12 -6.40 -10.90
CA PRO A 197 -8.10 -5.36 -11.92
C PRO A 197 -8.76 -4.10 -11.35
N LEU A 198 -8.20 -2.93 -11.66
CA LEU A 198 -8.85 -1.66 -11.39
C LEU A 198 -10.25 -1.72 -12.00
N SER A 199 -11.28 -1.50 -11.18
CA SER A 199 -12.64 -1.36 -11.69
C SER A 199 -12.83 0.08 -12.14
N GLU A 200 -13.50 0.28 -13.27
CA GLU A 200 -13.85 1.64 -13.73
C GLU A 200 -15.25 1.98 -13.24
N VAL A 201 -15.41 3.17 -12.67
CA VAL A 201 -16.72 3.75 -12.39
C VAL A 201 -17.02 4.79 -13.44
N HIS A 202 -18.17 4.65 -14.08
CA HIS A 202 -18.66 5.58 -15.09
C HIS A 202 -19.82 6.39 -14.52
N VAL A 203 -19.61 7.69 -14.29
CA VAL A 203 -20.64 8.60 -13.82
C VAL A 203 -21.08 9.49 -14.99
N ARG A 204 -22.38 9.56 -15.24
CA ARG A 204 -22.92 10.50 -16.23
C ARG A 204 -22.64 11.92 -15.76
N LEU A 205 -22.00 12.73 -16.61
CA LEU A 205 -21.65 14.11 -16.31
C LEU A 205 -22.86 15.04 -16.53
N SER A 206 -23.88 14.89 -15.68
CA SER A 206 -25.05 15.77 -15.68
C SER A 206 -24.67 17.19 -15.21
N PRO A 207 -25.49 18.23 -15.48
CA PRO A 207 -25.19 19.58 -15.03
C PRO A 207 -24.95 19.71 -13.51
N PRO A 208 -25.73 19.06 -12.62
CA PRO A 208 -25.44 19.06 -11.18
C PRO A 208 -24.12 18.37 -10.82
N VAL A 209 -23.81 17.22 -11.44
CA VAL A 209 -22.55 16.51 -11.19
C VAL A 209 -21.35 17.33 -11.63
N ARG A 210 -21.39 17.92 -12.84
CA ARG A 210 -20.32 18.80 -13.33
C ARG A 210 -20.09 19.97 -12.39
N TYR A 211 -21.17 20.64 -11.95
CA TYR A 211 -21.07 21.72 -10.99
C TYR A 211 -20.43 21.27 -9.67
N ALA A 212 -20.84 20.11 -9.14
CA ALA A 212 -20.27 19.57 -7.90
C ALA A 212 -18.76 19.32 -8.02
N LEU A 213 -18.30 18.74 -9.15
CA LEU A 213 -16.89 18.48 -9.40
C LEU A 213 -16.08 19.77 -9.54
N ASP A 214 -16.61 20.76 -10.26
CA ASP A 214 -15.95 22.04 -10.46
C ASP A 214 -15.83 22.82 -9.14
N ALA A 215 -16.91 22.85 -8.34
CA ALA A 215 -16.92 23.50 -7.03
C ALA A 215 -16.03 22.79 -6.00
N ALA A 216 -15.91 21.46 -6.09
CA ALA A 216 -15.05 20.64 -5.25
C ALA A 216 -13.63 20.45 -5.84
N ALA A 217 -13.20 21.26 -6.82
CA ALA A 217 -11.81 21.24 -7.30
C ALA A 217 -10.80 21.60 -6.20
N THR A 218 -11.25 22.36 -5.21
CA THR A 218 -10.58 22.58 -3.91
C THR A 218 -11.46 22.05 -2.78
N PRO A 219 -10.90 21.66 -1.63
CA PRO A 219 -11.69 21.16 -0.51
C PRO A 219 -12.83 22.12 -0.11
N ILE A 220 -14.06 21.60 -0.08
CA ILE A 220 -15.28 22.33 0.29
C ILE A 220 -16.11 21.49 1.25
N VAL A 221 -16.71 22.08 2.28
CA VAL A 221 -17.60 21.35 3.21
C VAL A 221 -18.84 20.86 2.47
N PHE A 222 -19.23 19.60 2.70
CA PHE A 222 -20.36 18.98 2.01
C PHE A 222 -21.65 19.82 2.12
N GLU A 223 -22.04 20.28 3.31
CA GLU A 223 -23.23 21.13 3.49
C GLU A 223 -23.17 22.41 2.65
N VAL A 224 -22.00 23.04 2.57
CA VAL A 224 -21.79 24.25 1.76
C VAL A 224 -21.96 23.93 0.27
N LEU A 225 -21.39 22.82 -0.19
CA LEU A 225 -21.54 22.35 -1.57
C LEU A 225 -23.01 22.03 -1.90
N ALA A 226 -23.72 21.37 -0.99
CA ALA A 226 -25.14 21.05 -1.15
C ALA A 226 -26.00 22.32 -1.24
N ALA A 227 -25.77 23.30 -0.36
CA ALA A 227 -26.47 24.58 -0.38
C ALA A 227 -26.20 25.36 -1.69
N GLN A 228 -24.95 25.36 -2.17
CA GLN A 228 -24.59 25.96 -3.46
C GLN A 228 -25.30 25.28 -4.64
N MET A 229 -25.42 23.96 -4.62
CA MET A 229 -26.18 23.20 -5.63
C MET A 229 -27.67 23.54 -5.61
N VAL A 230 -28.30 23.61 -4.43
CA VAL A 230 -29.72 23.98 -4.29
C VAL A 230 -29.96 25.39 -4.84
N ALA A 231 -29.10 26.35 -4.52
CA ALA A 231 -29.20 27.71 -5.04
C ALA A 231 -29.01 27.76 -6.58
N ARG A 232 -28.11 26.94 -7.13
CA ARG A 232 -27.82 26.90 -8.57
C ARG A 232 -28.91 26.22 -9.39
N PHE A 233 -29.63 25.26 -8.80
CA PHE A 233 -30.63 24.42 -9.44
C PHE A 233 -31.97 24.44 -8.67
N PRO A 234 -32.68 25.57 -8.62
CA PRO A 234 -33.90 25.73 -7.81
C PRO A 234 -35.07 24.84 -8.27
N GLY A 235 -35.02 24.30 -9.49
CA GLY A 235 -36.02 23.35 -10.01
C GLY A 235 -35.72 21.87 -9.69
N ALA A 236 -34.62 21.56 -9.01
CA ALA A 236 -34.29 20.23 -8.57
C ALA A 236 -34.70 20.03 -7.10
N ASP A 237 -35.14 18.83 -6.75
CA ASP A 237 -35.41 18.45 -5.36
C ASP A 237 -34.11 18.49 -4.53
N PRO A 238 -34.07 19.26 -3.41
CA PRO A 238 -32.91 19.29 -2.53
C PRO A 238 -32.45 17.91 -2.05
N ALA A 239 -33.37 16.99 -1.78
CA ALA A 239 -33.01 15.63 -1.33
C ALA A 239 -32.26 14.86 -2.43
N ALA A 240 -32.71 14.98 -3.69
CA ALA A 240 -32.04 14.38 -4.83
C ALA A 240 -30.62 14.94 -5.06
N LEU A 241 -30.37 16.22 -4.77
CA LEU A 241 -29.03 16.80 -4.84
C LEU A 241 -28.09 16.25 -3.76
N HIS A 242 -28.60 16.03 -2.54
CA HIS A 242 -27.84 15.36 -1.47
C HIS A 242 -27.52 13.90 -1.83
N ASP A 243 -28.48 13.17 -2.38
CA ASP A 243 -28.27 11.80 -2.84
C ASP A 243 -27.22 11.71 -3.96
N ILE A 244 -27.17 12.69 -4.87
CA ILE A 244 -26.09 12.79 -5.87
C ILE A 244 -24.74 12.92 -5.16
N LEU A 245 -24.59 13.85 -4.21
CA LEU A 245 -23.33 14.05 -3.50
C LEU A 245 -22.89 12.83 -2.70
N HIS A 246 -23.82 12.17 -2.00
CA HIS A 246 -23.52 10.91 -1.31
C HIS A 246 -23.11 9.81 -2.28
N GLY A 247 -23.79 9.68 -3.42
CA GLY A 247 -23.42 8.72 -4.45
C GLY A 247 -22.03 8.99 -5.05
N LEU A 248 -21.65 10.25 -5.22
CA LEU A 248 -20.29 10.60 -5.65
C LEU A 248 -19.23 10.18 -4.62
N ILE A 249 -19.54 10.22 -3.32
CA ILE A 249 -18.66 9.70 -2.25
C ILE A 249 -18.62 8.17 -2.29
N ASP A 250 -19.77 7.49 -2.41
CA ASP A 250 -19.86 6.01 -2.47
C ASP A 250 -19.07 5.40 -3.64
N HIS A 251 -18.93 6.20 -4.69
CA HIS A 251 -18.19 5.87 -5.90
C HIS A 251 -16.76 6.43 -5.94
N SER A 252 -16.28 7.03 -4.84
CA SER A 252 -14.94 7.63 -4.71
C SER A 252 -14.62 8.70 -5.74
N VAL A 253 -15.65 9.34 -6.30
CA VAL A 253 -15.52 10.49 -7.20
C VAL A 253 -15.33 11.78 -6.40
N LEU A 254 -15.96 11.87 -5.23
CA LEU A 254 -15.62 12.82 -4.19
C LEU A 254 -14.88 12.08 -3.07
N ILE A 255 -13.75 12.63 -2.65
CA ILE A 255 -12.87 12.12 -1.61
C ILE A 255 -13.12 12.97 -0.36
N THR A 256 -13.43 12.33 0.76
CA THR A 256 -13.63 13.04 2.04
C THR A 256 -12.30 13.38 2.71
N SER A 257 -12.31 14.38 3.58
CA SER A 257 -11.15 14.78 4.40
C SER A 257 -10.71 13.72 5.41
N LEU A 258 -11.47 12.63 5.59
CA LEU A 258 -11.06 11.52 6.44
C LEU A 258 -9.94 10.68 5.80
N ARG A 259 -9.78 10.75 4.48
CA ARG A 259 -8.76 9.98 3.76
C ARG A 259 -7.44 10.75 3.79
N PRO A 260 -6.45 10.32 4.59
CA PRO A 260 -5.21 11.07 4.74
C PRO A 260 -4.41 11.05 3.44
N PRO A 261 -3.72 12.14 3.09
CA PRO A 261 -2.77 12.14 1.99
C PRO A 261 -1.73 11.04 2.19
N MET A 262 -1.41 10.28 1.14
CA MET A 262 -0.36 9.24 1.21
C MET A 262 1.02 9.80 1.57
N THR A 263 1.23 11.10 1.36
CA THR A 263 2.47 11.82 1.70
C THR A 263 2.50 12.33 3.14
N ALA A 264 1.40 12.22 3.89
CA ALA A 264 1.34 12.71 5.26
C ALA A 264 2.23 11.86 6.19
N PRO A 265 3.12 12.50 6.98
CA PRO A 265 3.99 11.80 7.93
C PRO A 265 3.21 11.08 9.03
N ASP A 266 2.04 11.60 9.39
CA ASP A 266 1.10 10.94 10.30
C ASP A 266 -0.30 10.93 9.66
N PRO A 267 -0.82 9.75 9.27
CA PRO A 267 -2.16 9.64 8.69
C PRO A 267 -3.27 9.92 9.72
N CYS A 268 -3.00 9.83 11.02
CA CYS A 268 -3.98 10.13 12.07
C CYS A 268 -4.02 11.61 12.45
N ALA A 269 -2.95 12.37 12.22
CA ALA A 269 -2.91 13.80 12.52
C ALA A 269 -3.76 14.66 11.56
N THR A 270 -4.04 14.15 10.35
CA THR A 270 -4.74 14.91 9.30
C THR A 270 -6.26 14.97 9.51
N SER A 271 -6.82 14.22 10.46
CA SER A 271 -8.26 14.23 10.79
C SER A 271 -8.69 15.40 11.69
N SER A 272 -7.78 16.30 12.08
CA SER A 272 -8.15 17.52 12.80
C SER A 272 -8.75 18.53 11.82
N PRO A 273 -9.90 19.16 12.14
CA PRO A 273 -10.59 20.07 11.23
C PRO A 273 -9.69 21.27 10.85
N PRO A 274 -9.91 21.89 9.67
CA PRO A 274 -9.20 23.12 9.30
C PRO A 274 -9.44 24.21 10.37
N PRO A 275 -8.46 25.11 10.59
CA PRO A 275 -8.61 26.18 11.56
C PRO A 275 -9.83 27.04 11.22
N ALA A 276 -10.73 27.22 12.19
CA ALA A 276 -11.88 28.11 12.06
C ALA A 276 -11.40 29.55 11.78
N PRO A 277 -12.14 30.33 10.95
CA PRO A 277 -11.86 31.75 10.80
C PRO A 277 -12.07 32.50 12.13
N PRO A 278 -11.36 33.62 12.38
CA PRO A 278 -11.37 34.27 13.68
C PRO A 278 -12.70 34.99 13.93
N ALA A 279 -13.47 34.54 14.92
CA ALA A 279 -14.49 35.36 15.55
C ALA A 279 -14.70 34.98 17.02
N ALA A 280 -14.43 35.97 17.87
CA ALA A 280 -14.93 36.28 19.22
C ALA A 280 -15.31 35.12 20.17
N SER A 281 -14.43 34.91 21.15
CA SER A 281 -14.69 34.62 22.57
C SER A 281 -16.06 34.03 22.96
N SER A 282 -16.08 32.73 23.27
CA SER A 282 -16.62 32.23 24.54
C SER A 282 -16.21 30.76 24.71
N SER A 283 -15.42 30.52 25.75
CA SER A 283 -14.92 29.21 26.16
C SER A 283 -16.06 28.34 26.67
N THR A 284 -16.29 27.19 26.04
CA THR A 284 -16.88 26.02 26.72
C THR A 284 -16.14 24.78 26.24
N GLU A 285 -15.27 24.29 27.13
CA GLU A 285 -14.59 23.02 27.02
C GLU A 285 -15.63 21.89 27.06
N VAL A 286 -15.83 21.20 25.94
CA VAL A 286 -16.54 19.92 25.90
C VAL A 286 -15.50 18.84 25.61
N ARG A 287 -14.93 18.34 26.70
CA ARG A 287 -14.08 17.16 26.73
C ARG A 287 -14.89 16.02 27.31
N SER A 288 -15.51 15.19 26.47
CA SER A 288 -15.81 13.78 26.75
C SER A 288 -16.73 13.16 25.70
N GLY A 289 -16.40 11.95 25.25
CA GLY A 289 -17.43 10.97 24.90
C GLY A 289 -17.25 10.21 23.60
N LEU A 290 -16.21 9.38 23.47
CA LEU A 290 -16.30 8.15 22.70
C LEU A 290 -15.62 7.02 23.49
N PRO A 291 -16.40 6.13 24.12
CA PRO A 291 -15.87 4.97 24.83
C PRO A 291 -15.59 3.81 23.86
N GLY A 292 -14.47 3.12 24.08
CA GLY A 292 -14.29 1.70 23.76
C GLY A 292 -14.36 1.28 22.29
N CYS A 293 -13.27 1.46 21.54
CA CYS A 293 -12.98 0.63 20.34
C CYS A 293 -11.49 0.63 19.92
N MET A 294 -10.56 1.08 20.79
CA MET A 294 -9.12 1.05 20.52
C MET A 294 -8.47 -0.24 21.04
N GLU A 295 -8.91 -1.39 20.53
CA GLU A 295 -8.13 -2.63 20.58
C GLU A 295 -7.70 -3.00 19.15
N ARG A 296 -6.52 -2.49 18.76
CA ARG A 296 -5.51 -2.99 17.78
C ARG A 296 -5.99 -3.47 16.38
N PRO A 297 -5.22 -3.23 15.28
CA PRO A 297 -3.77 -3.22 15.19
C PRO A 297 -3.20 -1.93 14.58
N CYS A 298 -2.51 -1.16 15.40
CA CYS A 298 -1.33 -0.45 14.92
C CYS A 298 -0.30 -1.50 14.54
N GLU A 299 0.51 -1.32 13.49
CA GLU A 299 1.89 -1.79 13.43
C GLU A 299 2.53 -1.77 12.02
N ARG A 300 3.19 -0.65 11.69
CA ARG A 300 4.46 -0.70 10.96
C ARG A 300 5.44 0.23 11.63
N VAL A 301 6.54 -0.36 12.09
CA VAL A 301 7.58 0.34 12.83
C VAL A 301 8.72 0.68 11.87
N GLY A 302 9.00 1.98 11.71
CA GLY A 302 10.26 2.47 11.16
C GLY A 302 11.08 3.05 12.30
N LEU A 303 12.35 2.66 12.43
CA LEU A 303 13.23 3.22 13.44
C LEU A 303 13.77 4.58 12.95
N ALA A 304 13.77 5.59 13.80
CA ALA A 304 14.38 6.90 13.51
C ALA A 304 15.35 7.33 14.61
N GLU A 305 16.35 8.10 14.16
CA GLU A 305 17.42 8.81 14.87
C GLU A 305 18.37 7.98 15.75
N ALA A 306 19.53 7.66 15.16
CA ALA A 306 20.77 7.52 15.92
C ALA A 306 21.47 8.89 15.94
N SER A 307 22.01 9.25 17.10
CA SER A 307 22.51 10.58 17.43
C SER A 307 23.91 10.92 16.91
N GLU A 308 24.54 10.11 16.05
CA GLU A 308 25.82 10.45 15.41
C GLU A 308 26.00 9.82 14.02
N PRO A 309 26.70 10.48 13.09
CA PRO A 309 26.74 10.07 11.69
C PRO A 309 27.62 8.83 11.44
N ILE A 310 27.10 7.89 10.65
CA ILE A 310 27.76 6.67 10.15
C ILE A 310 28.12 6.86 8.66
N TRP A 311 29.10 6.15 8.09
CA TRP A 311 29.67 6.48 6.76
C TRP A 311 30.05 5.19 5.98
N ILE A 312 29.86 5.10 4.64
CA ILE A 312 30.11 3.88 3.81
C ILE A 312 30.84 4.23 2.49
N LEU A 313 31.81 3.39 2.06
CA LEU A 313 32.59 3.49 0.82
C LEU A 313 31.89 2.89 -0.42
N GLY A 314 32.11 3.52 -1.59
CA GLY A 314 31.35 3.32 -2.84
C GLY A 314 31.57 2.02 -3.61
N LEU A 315 30.56 1.65 -4.41
CA LEU A 315 30.53 0.47 -5.30
C LEU A 315 30.96 0.83 -6.75
N PRO A 316 31.53 -0.12 -7.51
CA PRO A 316 31.95 0.09 -8.89
C PRO A 316 30.80 -0.02 -9.93
N LEU A 317 31.03 0.63 -11.07
CA LEU A 317 30.11 0.89 -12.19
C LEU A 317 29.79 -0.37 -13.03
N HIS A 318 28.54 -0.47 -13.49
CA HIS A 318 28.12 -1.39 -14.56
C HIS A 318 28.18 -0.68 -15.93
N PRO A 319 28.89 -1.21 -16.94
CA PRO A 319 28.91 -0.61 -18.27
C PRO A 319 27.61 -0.86 -19.06
N CYS A 320 27.32 0.10 -19.95
CA CYS A 320 26.11 0.32 -20.73
C CYS A 320 25.46 -0.94 -21.34
N ARG A 321 24.19 -1.21 -21.00
CA ARG A 321 23.29 -2.04 -21.81
C ARG A 321 22.53 -1.16 -22.81
N GLY A 322 22.47 -1.61 -24.05
CA GLY A 322 21.82 -0.97 -25.21
C GLY A 322 20.30 -0.76 -25.09
N GLU A 323 19.76 -0.14 -26.15
CA GLU A 323 18.44 0.50 -26.29
C GLU A 323 17.28 -0.13 -25.47
N ARG A 324 16.65 0.70 -24.63
CA ARG A 324 15.47 0.34 -23.84
C ARG A 324 14.18 0.52 -24.67
N ALA A 325 13.20 -0.35 -24.44
CA ALA A 325 11.90 -0.34 -25.13
C ALA A 325 11.13 0.99 -25.09
N ALA A 326 11.43 1.88 -24.14
CA ALA A 326 10.88 3.24 -24.06
C ALA A 326 11.24 4.12 -25.28
N VAL A 327 12.33 3.83 -25.99
CA VAL A 327 12.78 4.60 -27.16
C VAL A 327 12.04 4.21 -28.45
N ARG A 328 11.31 3.08 -28.47
CA ARG A 328 10.51 2.65 -29.65
C ARG A 328 9.16 3.36 -29.79
N GLY A 329 8.59 3.88 -28.70
CA GLY A 329 7.30 4.61 -28.73
C GLY A 329 7.36 5.90 -29.57
N PRO A 330 8.37 6.78 -29.38
CA PRO A 330 8.48 8.03 -30.11
C PRO A 330 8.66 7.86 -31.63
N ARG A 331 9.41 6.83 -32.09
CA ARG A 331 9.64 6.61 -33.53
C ARG A 331 8.35 6.19 -34.29
N ARG A 332 7.38 5.57 -33.62
CA ARG A 332 6.06 5.27 -34.22
C ARG A 332 5.13 6.49 -34.25
N HIS A 333 5.33 7.47 -33.36
CA HIS A 333 4.54 8.71 -33.33
C HIS A 333 5.08 9.80 -34.28
N GLN A 334 6.38 9.82 -34.55
CA GLN A 334 7.03 10.82 -35.43
C GLN A 334 6.54 10.79 -36.88
N GLY A 335 6.00 9.67 -37.36
CA GLY A 335 5.48 9.56 -38.74
C GLY A 335 4.07 10.11 -38.96
N ARG A 336 3.37 10.62 -37.93
CA ARG A 336 1.95 11.01 -38.07
C ARG A 336 1.56 12.41 -37.58
N HIS A 337 2.36 13.12 -36.80
CA HIS A 337 2.01 14.48 -36.33
C HIS A 337 3.25 15.39 -36.10
N PRO A 338 3.15 16.71 -36.37
CA PRO A 338 4.25 17.68 -36.17
C PRO A 338 4.55 17.97 -34.68
N LEU A 339 5.82 18.32 -34.42
CA LEU A 339 6.48 18.32 -33.10
C LEU A 339 6.18 19.51 -32.16
N HIS A 340 5.24 20.41 -32.48
CA HIS A 340 5.21 21.75 -31.85
C HIS A 340 4.09 22.04 -30.83
N GLU A 341 3.30 21.06 -30.38
CA GLU A 341 2.31 21.28 -29.32
C GLU A 341 2.56 20.41 -28.07
N PRO A 342 2.69 21.01 -26.87
CA PRO A 342 2.65 20.27 -25.62
C PRO A 342 1.24 19.69 -25.41
N ARG A 343 1.11 18.36 -25.44
CA ARG A 343 -0.13 17.66 -25.09
C ARG A 343 -0.10 17.20 -23.64
N ALA A 344 -1.24 17.33 -22.97
CA ALA A 344 -1.47 16.62 -21.71
C ALA A 344 -1.21 15.12 -21.91
N VAL A 345 -0.59 14.48 -20.93
CA VAL A 345 -0.15 13.07 -20.95
C VAL A 345 -1.34 12.07 -21.14
N GLN A 346 -2.57 12.57 -21.15
CA GLN A 346 -3.83 11.83 -21.13
C GLN A 346 -4.23 11.07 -22.41
N LEU A 347 -3.61 11.30 -23.58
CA LEU A 347 -4.12 10.77 -24.86
C LEU A 347 -3.35 9.60 -25.49
N VAL A 348 -2.31 9.05 -24.86
CA VAL A 348 -1.51 7.94 -25.44
C VAL A 348 -1.87 6.56 -24.84
N HIS A 349 -2.98 6.49 -24.10
CA HIS A 349 -3.45 5.24 -23.48
C HIS A 349 -4.62 4.56 -24.21
N GLU A 350 -5.02 5.05 -25.39
CA GLU A 350 -5.95 4.33 -26.26
C GLU A 350 -5.23 3.26 -27.08
N ALA A 351 -5.75 2.03 -26.99
CA ALA A 351 -5.62 1.08 -28.08
C ALA A 351 -6.55 1.54 -29.22
N HIS A 352 -6.07 2.43 -30.07
CA HIS A 352 -6.57 2.48 -31.46
C HIS A 352 -6.35 1.10 -32.10
N PRO A 353 -7.14 0.67 -33.11
CA PRO A 353 -6.97 -0.61 -33.80
C PRO A 353 -5.61 -0.79 -34.54
N GLY A 354 -4.62 0.07 -34.29
CA GLY A 354 -3.24 -0.07 -34.73
C GLY A 354 -2.14 0.35 -33.73
N ILE A 355 -2.47 0.67 -32.46
CA ILE A 355 -1.47 1.04 -31.44
C ILE A 355 -1.44 0.00 -30.32
N LEU A 356 -0.51 -0.96 -30.45
CA LEU A 356 -0.19 -1.90 -29.37
C LEU A 356 0.66 -1.21 -28.30
N HIS A 357 0.34 -1.46 -27.04
CA HIS A 357 1.14 -1.03 -25.89
C HIS A 357 2.59 -1.52 -26.00
N PRO A 358 3.57 -0.79 -25.41
CA PRO A 358 4.93 -1.30 -25.31
C PRO A 358 4.94 -2.63 -24.55
N ALA A 359 5.68 -3.60 -25.06
CA ALA A 359 5.70 -5.02 -24.67
C ALA A 359 6.15 -5.33 -23.23
N GLY A 360 6.12 -4.36 -22.31
CA GLY A 360 6.41 -4.51 -20.89
C GLY A 360 5.28 -4.07 -19.95
N ARG A 361 4.11 -3.65 -20.47
CA ARG A 361 2.92 -3.45 -19.63
C ARG A 361 2.10 -4.73 -19.60
N LEU A 362 1.67 -5.14 -18.40
CA LEU A 362 0.78 -6.28 -18.19
C LEU A 362 -0.57 -6.02 -18.87
N ALA A 363 -0.70 -6.38 -20.14
CA ALA A 363 -1.97 -6.57 -20.80
C ALA A 363 -2.46 -7.99 -20.47
N ARG A 364 -3.36 -8.12 -19.50
CA ARG A 364 -4.20 -9.32 -19.38
C ARG A 364 -5.58 -8.96 -19.90
N SER A 365 -5.81 -9.23 -21.18
CA SER A 365 -7.14 -9.24 -21.76
C SER A 365 -7.84 -10.57 -21.40
N PRO A 366 -9.11 -10.57 -21.02
CA PRO A 366 -9.87 -11.81 -20.87
C PRO A 366 -10.25 -12.33 -22.26
N THR A 367 -9.67 -13.45 -22.69
CA THR A 367 -10.15 -14.18 -23.86
C THR A 367 -11.38 -14.99 -23.45
N THR A 368 -12.57 -14.49 -23.77
CA THR A 368 -13.78 -15.31 -23.90
C THR A 368 -13.66 -16.10 -25.20
N SER A 369 -13.38 -17.39 -25.12
CA SER A 369 -13.51 -18.31 -26.26
C SER A 369 -14.95 -18.82 -26.32
N THR A 370 -15.74 -18.23 -27.22
CA THR A 370 -16.94 -18.86 -27.77
C THR A 370 -16.49 -20.05 -28.63
N CYS A 371 -16.76 -21.28 -28.18
CA CYS A 371 -16.71 -22.47 -29.02
C CYS A 371 -18.09 -22.66 -29.66
N GLU A 372 -18.20 -22.24 -30.92
CA GLU A 372 -19.21 -22.77 -31.85
C GLU A 372 -18.80 -24.19 -32.25
N HIS A 373 -19.67 -25.18 -31.97
CA HIS A 373 -19.71 -26.42 -32.74
C HIS A 373 -21.10 -26.57 -33.35
N ARG A 374 -21.12 -26.61 -34.68
CA ARG A 374 -22.28 -26.87 -35.56
C ARG A 374 -22.62 -28.37 -35.63
N PRO A 375 -23.79 -28.74 -36.19
CA PRO A 375 -24.68 -29.78 -35.64
C PRO A 375 -24.59 -31.14 -36.36
N ALA A 376 -25.21 -32.16 -35.74
CA ALA A 376 -25.68 -33.38 -36.41
C ALA A 376 -27.08 -33.77 -35.89
N VAL A 377 -28.09 -33.46 -36.72
CA VAL A 377 -29.23 -34.31 -37.19
C VAL A 377 -29.22 -35.75 -36.60
N SER A 378 -30.28 -36.41 -36.11
CA SER A 378 -31.73 -36.18 -35.96
C SER A 378 -32.39 -37.45 -35.36
N HIS A 379 -33.73 -37.40 -35.20
CA HIS A 379 -34.70 -38.47 -34.83
C HIS A 379 -34.89 -38.65 -33.33
N GLY A 380 -36.09 -38.56 -32.74
CA GLY A 380 -37.46 -38.39 -33.25
C GLY A 380 -38.45 -38.61 -32.09
N GLY A 381 -39.68 -38.11 -32.23
CA GLY A 381 -40.84 -38.46 -31.38
C GLY A 381 -40.96 -37.61 -30.10
N ALA A 382 -41.70 -36.50 -30.10
CA ALA A 382 -43.16 -36.40 -30.04
C ALA A 382 -43.79 -36.82 -28.70
N SER A 383 -44.42 -35.82 -28.06
CA SER A 383 -45.74 -35.88 -27.43
C SER A 383 -45.86 -35.80 -25.89
N PHE A 384 -46.44 -34.66 -25.49
CA PHE A 384 -47.61 -34.50 -24.62
C PHE A 384 -47.54 -34.80 -23.10
N PHE A 385 -47.70 -33.69 -22.36
CA PHE A 385 -48.74 -33.39 -21.35
C PHE A 385 -48.73 -34.03 -19.95
N SER A 386 -48.78 -33.09 -18.99
CA SER A 386 -49.75 -32.98 -17.90
C SER A 386 -49.35 -33.41 -16.49
N LEU A 387 -49.30 -32.38 -15.64
CA LEU A 387 -49.70 -32.40 -14.23
C LEU A 387 -51.05 -33.11 -14.04
N PRO A 388 -51.27 -33.62 -12.82
CA PRO A 388 -52.49 -33.24 -12.12
C PRO A 388 -52.20 -32.73 -10.71
N GLY A 389 -53.03 -31.79 -10.29
CA GLY A 389 -53.17 -31.40 -8.89
C GLY A 389 -54.33 -32.11 -8.20
N ARG A 390 -54.26 -32.01 -6.87
CA ARG A 390 -55.33 -31.99 -5.86
C ARG A 390 -55.93 -33.29 -5.31
N HIS A 391 -55.92 -33.27 -3.97
CA HIS A 391 -56.93 -33.75 -3.01
C HIS A 391 -57.07 -35.25 -2.79
N SER A 392 -56.51 -35.71 -1.67
CA SER A 392 -57.29 -36.07 -0.47
C SER A 392 -56.42 -35.90 0.77
#